data_AF-A0A5E4GFU1-F1
#
_entry.id   AF-A0A5E4GFU1-F1
#
_cell.length_a   1.000
_cell.length_b   1.000
_cell.length_c   1.000
_cell.angle_alpha   90.00
_cell.angle_beta   90.00
_cell.angle_gamma   90.00
#
_symmetry.space_group_name_H-M   'P 1'
#
loop_
_entity.id
_entity.type
_entity.pdbx_description
1 polymer ?
#
loop_
_entity_poly.entity_id
_entity_poly.type
_entity_poly.pdbx_seq_one_letter_code
_entity_poly.pdbx_strand_id
1 'polypeptide(L)'
;MVTRRRIQKPCHIFHYLDARRCLFNIVDVPVLKEGSETEIQVVANLARRCLNLNGRNRPTMRDVTSELEAVLMSRKSLISAQQNSDGIDFVEDDSVGNWDVESLSEVSARH
;
A
#
# COMPACT_ATOMS: atom_id res chain seq x y z
N MET A 1 -32.84 -15.55 -11.36
CA MET A 1 -32.13 -15.80 -10.09
C MET A 1 -31.09 -14.71 -9.90
N VAL A 2 -31.40 -13.66 -9.14
CA VAL A 2 -30.38 -12.65 -8.80
C VAL A 2 -29.67 -13.18 -7.57
N THR A 3 -28.45 -13.68 -7.73
CA THR A 3 -27.57 -14.01 -6.61
C THR A 3 -27.38 -12.72 -5.83
N ARG A 4 -28.05 -12.60 -4.68
CA ARG A 4 -27.78 -11.52 -3.73
C ARG A 4 -26.30 -11.63 -3.37
N ARG A 5 -25.46 -10.75 -3.93
CA ARG A 5 -24.12 -10.52 -3.39
C ARG A 5 -24.35 -10.20 -1.92
N ARG A 6 -23.83 -11.04 -1.02
CA ARG A 6 -23.74 -10.69 0.40
C ARG A 6 -22.87 -9.43 0.45
N ILE A 7 -23.50 -8.27 0.46
CA ILE A 7 -22.87 -7.10 1.04
C ILE A 7 -22.76 -7.45 2.52
N GLN A 8 -21.62 -8.01 2.90
CA GLN A 8 -21.19 -8.09 4.28
C GLN A 8 -21.36 -6.67 4.83
N LYS A 9 -22.16 -6.53 5.88
CA LYS A 9 -22.66 -5.30 6.51
C LYS A 9 -21.79 -4.06 6.18
N PRO A 10 -22.37 -2.94 5.69
CA PRO A 10 -21.60 -1.72 5.48
C PRO A 10 -20.88 -1.36 6.78
N CYS A 11 -19.56 -1.19 6.70
CA CYS A 11 -18.78 -0.59 7.77
C CYS A 11 -19.41 0.76 8.04
N HIS A 12 -20.11 0.89 9.17
CA HIS A 12 -20.78 2.13 9.52
C HIS A 12 -19.69 3.20 9.65
N ILE A 13 -19.84 4.29 8.88
CA ILE A 13 -18.85 5.37 8.69
C ILE A 13 -18.47 6.08 10.00
N PHE A 14 -19.08 5.70 11.12
CA PHE A 14 -18.98 6.32 12.44
C PHE A 14 -18.07 5.60 13.44
N HIS A 15 -17.45 4.46 13.09
CA HIS A 15 -16.46 3.77 13.93
C HIS A 15 -15.06 3.79 13.29
N TYR A 16 -14.60 4.99 12.91
CA TYR A 16 -13.26 5.28 12.35
C TYR A 16 -12.07 4.83 13.23
N LEU A 17 -12.34 4.28 14.42
CA LEU A 17 -11.36 3.93 15.44
C LEU A 17 -11.19 2.42 15.68
N ASP A 18 -11.85 1.54 14.91
CA ASP A 18 -11.54 0.10 14.92
C ASP A 18 -11.05 -0.36 13.54
N ALA A 19 -9.86 0.11 13.17
CA ALA A 19 -9.17 -0.21 11.93
C ALA A 19 -8.98 -1.73 11.71
N ARG A 20 -9.18 -2.57 12.73
CA ARG A 20 -9.05 -4.03 12.64
C ARG A 20 -10.25 -4.71 12.00
N ARG A 21 -11.47 -4.16 12.11
CA ARG A 21 -12.69 -4.84 11.63
C ARG A 21 -13.12 -4.50 10.20
N CYS A 22 -12.57 -3.43 9.62
CA CYS A 22 -13.02 -2.92 8.32
C CYS A 22 -11.97 -3.01 7.21
N LEU A 23 -10.74 -3.48 7.51
CA LEU A 23 -9.63 -3.46 6.56
C LEU A 23 -9.96 -4.14 5.23
N PHE A 24 -10.49 -5.36 5.26
CA PHE A 24 -10.80 -6.11 4.04
C PHE A 24 -12.02 -5.57 3.27
N ASN A 25 -12.76 -4.62 3.84
CA ASN A 25 -13.89 -3.99 3.15
C ASN A 25 -13.48 -2.71 2.39
N ILE A 26 -12.29 -2.16 2.68
CA ILE A 26 -11.75 -0.97 2.01
C ILE A 26 -10.66 -1.31 0.99
N VAL A 27 -10.03 -2.47 1.11
CA VAL A 27 -8.99 -2.93 0.20
C VAL A 27 -9.62 -3.40 -1.11
N ASP A 28 -9.04 -2.98 -2.23
CA ASP A 28 -9.56 -3.33 -3.55
C ASP A 28 -9.59 -4.85 -3.78
N VAL A 29 -10.61 -5.30 -4.50
CA VAL A 29 -10.86 -6.73 -4.77
C VAL A 29 -9.66 -7.45 -5.40
N PRO A 30 -8.88 -6.87 -6.34
CA PRO A 30 -7.67 -7.52 -6.87
C PRO A 30 -6.63 -7.77 -5.77
N VAL A 31 -6.41 -6.79 -4.89
CA VAL A 31 -5.44 -6.89 -3.79
C VAL A 31 -5.86 -7.97 -2.78
N LEU A 32 -7.15 -8.11 -2.51
CA LEU A 32 -7.68 -9.19 -1.65
C LEU A 32 -7.48 -10.60 -2.24
N LYS A 33 -7.38 -10.72 -3.57
CA LYS A 33 -7.20 -12.00 -4.26
C LYS A 33 -5.72 -12.39 -4.37
N GLU A 34 -4.85 -11.41 -4.57
CA GLU A 34 -3.43 -11.62 -4.85
C GLU A 34 -2.56 -11.50 -3.61
N GLY A 35 -2.92 -10.62 -2.67
CA GLY A 35 -2.19 -10.39 -1.43
C GLY A 35 -2.61 -11.36 -0.33
N SER A 36 -1.64 -11.81 0.48
CA SER A 36 -1.95 -12.57 1.69
C SER A 36 -2.55 -11.66 2.76
N GLU A 37 -3.40 -12.24 3.62
CA GLU A 37 -4.04 -11.52 4.74
C GLU A 37 -3.01 -10.79 5.63
N THR A 38 -1.88 -11.46 5.87
CA THR A 38 -0.77 -10.95 6.68
C THR A 38 -0.07 -9.77 6.02
N GLU A 39 0.24 -9.84 4.72
CA GLU A 39 0.85 -8.72 3.99
C GLU A 39 -0.08 -7.50 3.96
N ILE A 40 -1.36 -7.72 3.68
CA ILE A 40 -2.38 -6.67 3.68
C ILE A 40 -2.46 -5.99 5.05
N GLN A 41 -2.42 -6.78 6.13
CA GLN A 41 -2.44 -6.26 7.49
C GLN A 41 -1.18 -5.46 7.85
N VAL A 42 0.00 -5.92 7.41
CA VAL A 42 1.28 -5.21 7.64
C VAL A 42 1.27 -3.86 6.92
N VAL A 43 0.95 -3.84 5.63
CA VAL A 43 0.90 -2.60 4.84
C VAL A 43 -0.16 -1.64 5.38
N ALA A 44 -1.32 -2.14 5.81
CA ALA A 44 -2.35 -1.31 6.43
C ALA A 44 -1.89 -0.68 7.76
N ASN A 45 -1.16 -1.43 8.59
CA ASN A 45 -0.59 -0.91 9.83
C ASN A 45 0.48 0.17 9.56
N LEU A 46 1.27 0.00 8.49
CA LEU A 46 2.23 1.01 8.02
C LEU A 46 1.49 2.27 7.56
N ALA A 47 0.48 2.14 6.68
CA ALA A 47 -0.35 3.25 6.24
C ALA A 47 -1.01 4.01 7.39
N ARG A 48 -1.52 3.29 8.42
CA ARG A 48 -2.08 3.90 9.63
C ARG A 48 -1.06 4.77 10.38
N ARG A 49 0.21 4.37 10.42
CA ARG A 49 1.27 5.18 11.02
C ARG A 49 1.64 6.38 10.15
N CYS A 50 1.68 6.22 8.82
CA CYS A 50 1.90 7.34 7.89
C CYS A 50 0.80 8.41 7.99
N LEU A 51 -0.44 7.99 8.20
CA LEU A 51 -1.61 8.86 8.32
C LEU A 51 -1.86 9.36 9.77
N ASN A 52 -0.88 9.22 10.68
CA ASN A 52 -1.04 9.69 12.04
C ASN A 52 -1.33 11.21 12.07
N LEU A 53 -2.33 11.62 12.84
CA LEU A 53 -2.70 13.03 13.00
C LEU A 53 -1.57 13.84 13.65
N ASN A 54 -0.80 13.21 14.54
CA ASN A 54 0.42 13.80 15.07
C ASN A 54 1.60 13.50 14.12
N GLY A 55 2.06 14.52 13.40
CA GLY A 55 3.17 14.41 12.44
C GLY A 55 4.46 13.85 13.03
N ARG A 56 4.72 14.06 14.32
CA ARG A 56 5.92 13.54 15.02
C ARG A 56 5.91 12.02 15.19
N ASN A 57 4.74 11.39 15.09
CA ASN A 57 4.58 9.95 15.19
C ASN A 57 4.57 9.27 13.81
N ARG A 58 4.68 10.05 12.72
CA ARG A 58 4.76 9.49 11.37
C ARG A 58 6.17 8.89 11.18
N PRO A 59 6.28 7.72 10.55
CA PRO A 59 7.57 7.14 10.21
C PRO A 59 8.31 8.03 9.20
N THR A 60 9.63 7.94 9.16
CA THR A 60 10.40 8.58 8.08
C THR A 60 10.22 7.79 6.79
N MET A 61 10.41 8.41 5.63
CA MET A 61 10.36 7.67 4.35
C MET A 61 11.38 6.53 4.29
N ARG A 62 12.54 6.68 4.97
CA ARG A 62 13.51 5.59 5.09
C ARG A 62 12.91 4.38 5.81
N ASP A 63 12.22 4.60 6.93
CA ASP A 63 11.57 3.51 7.67
C ASP A 63 10.45 2.87 6.83
N VAL A 64 9.66 3.69 6.13
CA VAL A 64 8.59 3.22 5.23
C VAL A 64 9.16 2.33 4.14
N THR A 65 10.23 2.76 3.46
CA THR A 65 10.90 1.98 2.42
C THR A 65 11.44 0.67 2.97
N SER A 66 12.19 0.71 4.08
CA SER A 66 12.76 -0.51 4.68
C SER A 66 11.69 -1.52 5.12
N GLU A 67 10.56 -1.06 5.64
CA GLU A 67 9.45 -1.95 6.00
C GLU A 67 8.79 -2.58 4.77
N LEU A 68 8.60 -1.83 3.69
CA LEU A 68 8.06 -2.36 2.43
C LEU A 68 9.02 -3.35 1.78
N GLU A 69 10.32 -3.06 1.77
CA GLU A 69 11.36 -3.98 1.29
C GLU A 69 11.32 -5.31 2.06
N ALA A 70 11.18 -5.27 3.38
CA ALA A 70 11.08 -6.49 4.19
C ALA A 70 9.86 -7.36 3.81
N VAL A 71 8.71 -6.74 3.50
CA VAL A 71 7.52 -7.45 3.01
C VAL A 71 7.80 -8.10 1.66
N LEU A 72 8.42 -7.38 0.72
CA LEU A 72 8.78 -7.89 -0.60
C LEU A 72 9.81 -9.03 -0.54
N MET A 73 10.83 -8.90 0.31
CA MET A 73 11.85 -9.93 0.53
C MET A 73 11.24 -11.20 1.14
N SER A 74 10.30 -11.06 2.08
CA SER A 74 9.58 -12.20 2.66
C SER A 74 8.81 -12.96 1.57
N ARG A 75 8.15 -12.24 0.66
CA ARG A 75 7.46 -12.83 -0.49
C ARG A 75 8.44 -13.53 -1.45
N LYS A 76 9.56 -12.88 -1.79
CA LYS A 76 10.60 -13.43 -2.67
C LYS A 76 11.25 -14.68 -2.09
N SER A 77 11.48 -14.73 -0.77
CA SER A 77 12.01 -15.91 -0.09
C SER A 77 11.08 -17.12 -0.18
N LEU A 78 9.76 -16.92 -0.13
CA LEU A 78 8.78 -18.00 -0.27
C LEU A 78 8.76 -18.56 -1.70
N ILE A 79 8.90 -17.68 -2.70
CA ILE A 79 8.96 -18.07 -4.11
C ILE A 79 10.26 -18.81 -4.42
N SER A 80 11.39 -18.32 -3.90
CA SER A 80 12.73 -18.93 -4.06
C SER A 80 12.84 -20.32 -3.44
N ALA A 81 12.12 -20.59 -2.35
CA ALA A 81 12.10 -21.91 -1.70
C ALA A 81 11.32 -22.98 -2.50
N GLN A 82 10.56 -22.60 -3.54
CA GLN A 82 9.71 -23.53 -4.28
C GLN A 82 10.22 -23.89 -5.69
N GLN A 83 11.07 -23.10 -6.37
CA GLN A 83 11.55 -23.47 -7.71
C GLN A 83 12.98 -22.95 -8.03
N ASN A 84 13.85 -23.90 -8.39
CA ASN A 84 14.95 -23.74 -9.36
C ASN A 84 14.33 -23.38 -10.73
N SER A 85 14.87 -22.36 -11.42
CA SER A 85 14.43 -21.72 -12.70
C SER A 85 12.97 -21.18 -12.67
N ASP A 86 12.65 -19.89 -12.78
CA ASP A 86 13.28 -18.79 -13.50
C ASP A 86 13.39 -17.53 -12.62
N GLY A 87 14.49 -16.80 -12.80
CA GLY A 87 14.72 -15.54 -12.09
C GLY A 87 13.62 -14.54 -12.40
N ILE A 88 12.89 -14.09 -11.39
CA ILE A 88 12.24 -12.78 -11.45
C ILE A 88 13.37 -11.76 -11.33
N ASP A 89 13.91 -11.42 -12.49
CA ASP A 89 14.68 -10.21 -12.69
C ASP A 89 13.70 -9.07 -12.44
N PHE A 90 13.91 -8.34 -11.35
CA PHE A 90 13.38 -7.00 -11.25
C PHE A 90 14.13 -6.25 -12.34
N VAL A 91 13.51 -6.12 -13.52
CA VAL A 91 13.95 -5.10 -14.47
C VAL A 91 13.93 -3.82 -13.65
N GLU A 92 15.10 -3.20 -13.47
CA GLU A 92 15.17 -1.78 -13.16
C GLU A 92 14.43 -1.09 -14.31
N ASP A 93 13.12 -0.92 -14.14
CA ASP A 93 12.33 -0.06 -15.01
C ASP A 93 12.77 1.35 -14.70
N ASP A 94 13.73 1.84 -15.48
CA ASP A 94 14.14 3.24 -15.53
C ASP A 94 12.99 4.19 -15.94
N SER A 95 11.74 3.73 -16.08
CA SER A 95 10.58 4.61 -16.07
C SER A 95 10.15 4.92 -14.64
N VAL A 96 10.94 5.79 -13.99
CA VAL A 96 10.36 6.81 -13.11
C VAL A 96 9.26 7.50 -13.94
N GLY A 97 8.02 7.08 -13.70
CA GLY A 97 6.86 7.84 -14.10
C GLY A 97 7.05 9.23 -13.53
N ASN A 98 7.33 10.16 -14.45
CA ASN A 98 7.38 11.58 -14.24
C ASN A 98 6.00 12.00 -13.68
N TRP A 99 5.88 12.03 -12.36
CA TRP A 99 4.80 12.77 -11.71
C TRP A 99 5.15 14.23 -11.99
N ASP A 100 4.56 14.77 -13.07
CA ASP A 100 4.71 16.17 -13.43
C ASP A 100 4.42 17.03 -12.19
N VAL A 101 5.49 17.52 -11.58
CA VAL A 101 5.45 18.73 -10.77
C VAL A 101 5.21 19.85 -11.77
N GLU A 102 3.94 20.08 -12.10
CA GLU A 102 3.54 21.19 -12.94
C GLU A 102 3.88 22.50 -12.21
N SER A 103 5.08 22.99 -12.54
CA SER A 103 5.57 24.36 -12.57
C SER A 103 5.09 25.30 -11.45
N LEU A 104 5.80 25.29 -10.32
CA LEU A 104 6.02 26.52 -9.56
C LEU A 104 7.37 27.11 -9.94
N SER A 105 7.41 27.82 -11.08
CA SER A 105 8.46 28.78 -11.39
C SER A 105 7.84 30.18 -11.47
N GLU A 106 7.93 30.87 -10.34
CA GLU A 106 8.11 32.30 -10.16
C GLU A 106 7.79 33.22 -11.36
N VAL A 107 6.71 34.00 -11.25
CA VAL A 107 6.67 35.34 -11.86
C VAL A 107 7.21 36.33 -10.84
N SER A 108 8.51 36.59 -10.90
CA SER A 108 9.11 37.77 -10.30
C SER A 108 9.64 38.69 -11.41
N ALA A 109 9.20 39.94 -11.34
CA ALA A 109 9.62 41.14 -12.07
C ALA A 109 9.10 41.34 -13.51
N ARG A 110 8.11 42.26 -13.65
CA ARG A 110 8.25 43.60 -14.28
C ARG A 110 6.87 44.28 -14.47
N HIS A 111 6.48 45.18 -13.56
CA HIS A 111 6.09 46.59 -13.78
C HIS A 111 5.59 47.22 -12.47
#